data_AF-A0A7S4IDS1-F1
#
_entry.id   AF-A0A7S4IDS1-F1
#
_cell.length_a   1.000
_cell.length_b   1.000
_cell.length_c   1.000
_cell.angle_alpha   90.00
_cell.angle_beta   90.00
_cell.angle_gamma   90.00
#
_symmetry.space_group_name_H-M   'P 1'
#
loop_
_entity.id
_entity.type
_entity.pdbx_description
1 polymer ?
#
loop_
_entity_poly.entity_id
_entity_poly.type
_entity_poly.pdbx_seq_one_letter_code
_entity_poly.pdbx_strand_id
1 'polypeptide(L)'
;EDDAEAPCSYVPYSPLAAGVLSGKYAARGSKVPKRSRLSLFKGYDDKFKATLGPAAVDAYVAVARKHGLTPSQLALAHCNSRDFVTSTIIGATTMTQLTENLAGFRVEWTQELEDDVTAVYNDFPNPWRVQVAGGG
;
A
#
# COMPACT_ATOMS: atom_id res chain seq x y z
N GLU A 1 -28.22 32.87 -3.06
CA GLU A 1 -27.79 31.56 -2.56
C GLU A 1 -26.87 30.98 -3.62
N ASP A 2 -25.56 31.14 -3.49
CA ASP A 2 -24.58 30.54 -4.42
C ASP A 2 -23.17 30.46 -3.77
N ASP A 3 -23.14 30.09 -2.50
CA ASP A 3 -21.90 29.82 -1.74
C ASP A 3 -21.62 28.30 -1.68
N ALA A 4 -21.92 27.56 -2.76
CA ALA A 4 -21.52 26.16 -2.84
C ALA A 4 -20.01 26.10 -3.10
N GLU A 5 -19.24 25.71 -2.09
CA GLU A 5 -17.82 25.41 -2.22
C GLU A 5 -17.59 24.48 -3.42
N ALA A 6 -16.65 24.85 -4.30
CA ALA A 6 -16.28 23.99 -5.41
C ALA A 6 -15.75 22.65 -4.88
N PRO A 7 -16.21 21.50 -5.38
CA PRO A 7 -15.81 20.20 -4.86
C PRO A 7 -14.30 20.00 -5.02
N CYS A 8 -13.61 19.70 -3.92
CA CYS A 8 -12.17 19.44 -3.91
C CYS A 8 -11.88 17.99 -4.35
N SER A 9 -11.10 17.81 -5.42
CA SER A 9 -10.65 16.48 -5.87
C SER A 9 -9.55 15.92 -4.97
N TYR A 10 -9.60 14.62 -4.67
CA TYR A 10 -8.52 13.91 -3.97
C TYR A 10 -7.73 13.01 -4.92
N VAL A 11 -6.40 13.18 -4.90
CA VAL A 11 -5.46 12.43 -5.74
C VAL A 11 -4.35 11.85 -4.87
N PRO A 12 -4.50 10.61 -4.34
CA PRO A 12 -3.48 9.98 -3.52
C PRO A 12 -2.16 9.83 -4.28
N TYR A 13 -1.08 10.16 -3.58
CA TYR A 13 0.28 9.93 -4.02
C TYR A 13 0.91 8.79 -3.20
N SER A 14 1.90 8.12 -3.79
CA SER A 14 2.56 6.96 -3.17
C SER A 14 1.61 5.83 -2.73
N PRO A 15 0.67 5.37 -3.58
CA PRO A 15 -0.29 4.31 -3.23
C PRO A 15 0.39 2.98 -2.88
N LEU A 16 1.64 2.77 -3.33
CA LEU A 16 2.44 1.59 -3.00
C LEU A 16 3.51 1.85 -1.93
N ALA A 17 3.51 3.01 -1.26
CA ALA A 17 4.45 3.38 -0.21
C ALA A 17 5.93 3.07 -0.55
N ALA A 18 6.49 3.74 -1.57
CA ALA A 18 7.84 3.45 -2.09
C ALA A 18 8.04 2.02 -2.66
N GLY A 19 6.94 1.29 -2.88
CA GLY A 19 6.92 -0.11 -3.31
C GLY A 19 6.86 -1.10 -2.14
N VAL A 20 6.67 -0.64 -0.90
CA VAL A 20 6.52 -1.52 0.25
C VAL A 20 5.31 -2.43 0.12
N LEU A 21 4.17 -1.89 -0.30
CA LEU A 21 2.94 -2.67 -0.48
C LEU A 21 2.99 -3.66 -1.65
N SER A 22 4.05 -3.66 -2.47
CA SER A 22 4.25 -4.71 -3.48
C SER A 22 4.77 -6.02 -2.87
N GLY A 23 4.99 -6.08 -1.55
CA GLY A 23 5.51 -7.25 -0.83
C GLY A 23 7.01 -7.54 -1.03
N LYS A 24 7.71 -6.80 -1.90
CA LYS A 24 9.11 -7.08 -2.30
C LYS A 24 10.14 -6.88 -1.18
N TYR A 25 9.73 -6.29 -0.05
CA TYR A 25 10.57 -6.09 1.14
C TYR A 25 10.14 -6.92 2.34
N ALA A 26 8.93 -7.50 2.31
CA ALA A 26 8.27 -8.00 3.51
C ALA A 26 8.68 -9.44 3.86
N ALA A 27 9.09 -10.24 2.86
CA ALA A 27 9.53 -11.61 3.09
C ALA A 27 10.65 -11.70 4.14
N ARG A 28 10.35 -12.34 5.27
CA ARG A 28 11.24 -12.48 6.44
C ARG A 28 12.64 -12.96 6.03
N GLY A 29 13.67 -12.20 6.40
CA GLY A 29 15.07 -12.51 6.10
C GLY A 29 15.53 -12.13 4.68
N SER A 30 14.65 -11.57 3.85
CA SER A 30 15.01 -11.15 2.50
C SER A 30 15.90 -9.91 2.53
N LYS A 31 16.97 -9.92 1.72
CA LYS A 31 17.75 -8.72 1.47
C LYS A 31 16.92 -7.74 0.66
N VAL A 32 16.98 -6.46 1.01
CA VAL A 32 16.36 -5.39 0.22
C VAL A 32 16.83 -5.51 -1.23
N PRO A 33 15.92 -5.60 -2.22
CA PRO A 33 16.29 -5.69 -3.62
C PRO A 33 17.18 -4.52 -4.05
N LYS A 34 18.26 -4.83 -4.80
CA LYS A 34 19.15 -3.82 -5.38
C LYS A 34 18.36 -2.85 -6.27
N ARG A 35 18.78 -1.58 -6.29
CA ARG A 35 18.16 -0.49 -7.08
C ARG A 35 16.68 -0.20 -6.75
N SER A 36 16.19 -0.73 -5.63
CA SER A 36 14.87 -0.39 -5.11
C SER A 36 14.94 0.87 -4.24
N ARG A 37 13.81 1.56 -3.99
CA ARG A 37 13.83 2.81 -3.22
C ARG A 37 14.44 2.63 -1.82
N LEU A 38 14.08 1.57 -1.09
CA LEU A 38 14.68 1.29 0.23
C LEU A 38 16.19 1.02 0.17
N SER A 39 16.74 0.58 -0.97
CA SER A 39 18.19 0.41 -1.15
C SER A 39 18.92 1.68 -1.57
N LEU A 40 18.24 2.58 -2.30
CA LEU A 40 18.85 3.78 -2.87
C LEU A 40 18.89 4.95 -1.86
N PHE A 41 17.90 5.02 -0.97
CA PHE A 41 17.78 6.10 0.02
C PHE A 41 18.20 5.61 1.40
N LYS A 42 19.29 6.17 1.92
CA LYS A 42 19.86 5.80 3.23
C LYS A 42 18.83 5.94 4.36
N GLY A 43 18.72 4.91 5.20
CA GLY A 43 17.86 4.88 6.39
C GLY A 43 16.38 4.58 6.12
N TYR A 44 15.94 4.45 4.87
CA TYR A 44 14.54 4.10 4.57
C TYR A 44 14.20 2.67 5.01
N ASP A 45 15.10 1.71 4.76
CA ASP A 45 14.94 0.33 5.21
C ASP A 45 14.90 0.22 6.74
N ASP A 46 15.83 0.88 7.43
CA ASP A 46 15.89 0.87 8.89
C ASP A 46 14.62 1.46 9.52
N LYS A 47 14.13 2.59 8.98
CA LYS A 47 12.88 3.22 9.41
C LYS A 47 11.68 2.30 9.21
N PHE A 48 11.61 1.60 8.06
CA PHE A 48 10.53 0.65 7.82
C PHE A 48 10.57 -0.50 8.83
N LYS A 49 11.75 -1.08 9.06
CA LYS A 49 11.95 -2.20 10.00
C LYS A 49 11.74 -1.85 11.47
N ALA A 50 11.84 -0.57 11.84
CA ALA A 50 11.61 -0.09 13.20
C ALA A 50 10.12 0.09 13.57
N THR A 51 9.20 -0.36 12.72
CA THR A 51 7.74 -0.16 12.86
C THR A 51 7.00 -1.50 12.79
N LEU A 52 5.67 -1.48 12.90
CA LEU A 52 4.83 -2.66 12.60
C LEU A 52 4.60 -2.85 11.09
N GLY A 53 5.13 -1.94 10.27
CA GLY A 53 5.01 -1.95 8.81
C GLY A 53 5.29 -3.32 8.17
N PRO A 54 6.40 -4.02 8.49
CA PRO A 54 6.67 -5.33 7.90
C PRO A 54 5.56 -6.36 8.17
N ALA A 55 5.07 -6.43 9.40
CA ALA A 55 4.01 -7.37 9.79
C ALA A 55 2.66 -7.02 9.13
N ALA A 56 2.30 -5.73 9.09
CA ALA A 56 1.10 -5.27 8.40
C ALA A 56 1.15 -5.56 6.89
N VAL A 57 2.30 -5.33 6.26
CA VAL A 57 2.48 -5.63 4.83
C VAL A 57 2.39 -7.12 4.56
N ASP A 58 2.97 -7.97 5.40
CA ASP A 58 2.82 -9.43 5.28
C ASP A 58 1.34 -9.86 5.37
N ALA A 59 0.57 -9.25 6.25
CA ALA A 59 -0.88 -9.49 6.37
C ALA A 59 -1.64 -9.07 5.09
N TYR A 60 -1.38 -7.86 4.56
CA TYR A 60 -1.98 -7.45 3.28
C TYR A 60 -1.54 -8.31 2.09
N VAL A 61 -0.30 -8.79 2.08
CA VAL A 61 0.18 -9.75 1.06
C VAL A 61 -0.58 -11.07 1.16
N ALA A 62 -0.90 -11.54 2.37
CA ALA A 62 -1.73 -12.73 2.57
C ALA A 62 -3.15 -12.54 2.05
N VAL A 63 -3.78 -11.38 2.32
CA VAL A 63 -5.09 -11.01 1.76
C VAL A 63 -5.05 -11.01 0.23
N ALA A 64 -4.06 -10.34 -0.37
CA ALA A 64 -3.93 -10.30 -1.83
C ALA A 64 -3.87 -11.72 -2.43
N ARG A 65 -3.06 -12.60 -1.81
CA ARG A 65 -2.94 -14.01 -2.24
C ARG A 65 -4.23 -14.80 -2.08
N LYS A 66 -4.98 -14.59 -0.98
CA LYS A 66 -6.29 -15.23 -0.75
C LYS A 66 -7.25 -14.95 -1.91
N HIS A 67 -7.23 -13.72 -2.43
CA HIS A 67 -8.08 -13.25 -3.52
C HIS A 67 -7.46 -13.42 -4.92
N GLY A 68 -6.32 -14.11 -5.05
CA GLY A 68 -5.66 -14.32 -6.34
C GLY A 68 -5.06 -13.05 -6.98
N LEU A 69 -4.82 -12.01 -6.19
CA LEU A 69 -4.27 -10.72 -6.62
C LEU A 69 -2.77 -10.62 -6.32
N THR A 70 -2.06 -9.76 -7.06
CA THR A 70 -0.77 -9.27 -6.58
C THR A 70 -0.97 -8.26 -5.44
N PRO A 71 -0.01 -8.11 -4.51
CA PRO A 71 -0.09 -7.10 -3.46
C PRO A 71 -0.22 -5.67 -4.03
N SER A 72 0.43 -5.38 -5.15
CA SER A 72 0.31 -4.09 -5.83
C SER A 72 -1.11 -3.86 -6.35
N GLN A 73 -1.74 -4.90 -6.91
CA GLN A 73 -3.12 -4.83 -7.40
C GLN A 73 -4.09 -4.56 -6.26
N LEU A 74 -3.97 -5.27 -5.13
CA LEU A 74 -4.82 -5.05 -3.96
C LEU A 74 -4.75 -3.58 -3.49
N ALA A 75 -3.54 -3.05 -3.32
CA ALA A 75 -3.35 -1.68 -2.84
C ALA A 75 -3.92 -0.63 -3.81
N LEU A 76 -3.78 -0.83 -5.12
CA LEU A 76 -4.31 0.10 -6.13
C LEU A 76 -5.82 -0.02 -6.30
N ALA A 77 -6.36 -1.24 -6.23
CA ALA A 77 -7.80 -1.50 -6.24
C ALA A 77 -8.47 -0.83 -5.03
N HIS A 78 -7.84 -0.88 -3.85
CA HIS A 78 -8.32 -0.18 -2.66
C HIS A 78 -8.38 1.34 -2.87
N CYS A 79 -7.36 1.95 -3.47
CA CYS A 79 -7.43 3.38 -3.81
C CYS A 79 -8.59 3.67 -4.79
N ASN A 80 -8.80 2.81 -5.78
CA ASN A 80 -9.82 2.98 -6.81
C ASN A 80 -11.25 2.73 -6.31
N SER A 81 -11.43 1.96 -5.23
CA SER A 81 -12.73 1.62 -4.67
C SER A 81 -13.31 2.69 -3.76
N ARG A 82 -12.62 3.83 -3.56
CA ARG A 82 -13.08 4.92 -2.71
C ARG A 82 -13.65 6.05 -3.57
N ASP A 83 -14.94 6.31 -3.43
CA ASP A 83 -15.67 7.30 -4.26
C ASP A 83 -15.07 8.72 -4.22
N PHE A 84 -14.39 9.08 -3.13
CA PHE A 84 -13.74 10.39 -2.99
C PHE A 84 -12.40 10.47 -3.75
N VAL A 85 -11.82 9.36 -4.20
CA VAL A 85 -10.57 9.32 -4.96
C VAL A 85 -10.86 9.58 -6.44
N THR A 86 -10.43 10.74 -6.95
CA THR A 86 -10.64 11.10 -8.37
C THR A 86 -9.67 10.38 -9.30
N SER A 87 -8.42 10.21 -8.87
CA SER A 87 -7.36 9.52 -9.62
C SER A 87 -6.22 9.14 -8.69
N THR A 88 -5.34 8.22 -9.07
CA THR A 88 -4.21 7.77 -8.24
C THR A 88 -2.88 7.96 -8.96
N ILE A 89 -1.92 8.65 -8.32
CA ILE A 89 -0.58 8.85 -8.89
C ILE A 89 0.27 7.59 -8.66
N ILE A 90 0.39 6.76 -9.68
CA ILE A 90 1.25 5.56 -9.66
C ILE A 90 2.67 5.85 -10.13
N GLY A 91 3.63 5.07 -9.62
CA GLY A 91 5.02 5.10 -10.08
C GLY A 91 5.51 3.69 -10.43
N ALA A 92 6.23 3.57 -11.53
CA ALA A 92 6.86 2.34 -12.00
C ALA A 92 8.24 2.66 -12.59
N THR A 93 9.20 1.74 -12.41
CA THR A 93 10.54 1.84 -13.00
C THR A 93 10.74 0.87 -14.17
N THR A 94 9.73 0.06 -14.48
CA THR A 94 9.74 -0.93 -15.58
C THR A 94 8.35 -1.03 -16.19
N MET A 95 8.26 -1.46 -17.45
CA MET A 95 6.97 -1.69 -18.11
C MET A 95 6.15 -2.77 -17.42
N THR A 96 6.79 -3.83 -16.91
CA THR A 96 6.10 -4.90 -16.17
C THR A 96 5.38 -4.36 -14.93
N GLN A 97 6.04 -3.49 -14.15
CA GLN A 97 5.40 -2.84 -13.00
C GLN A 97 4.25 -1.93 -13.43
N LEU A 98 4.40 -1.19 -14.53
CA LEU A 98 3.33 -0.34 -15.03
C LEU A 98 2.12 -1.18 -15.45
N THR A 99 2.33 -2.25 -16.22
CA THR A 99 1.27 -3.16 -16.63
C THR A 99 0.57 -3.80 -15.42
N GLU A 100 1.33 -4.26 -14.42
CA GLU A 100 0.76 -4.81 -13.18
C GLU A 100 -0.08 -3.76 -12.43
N ASN A 101 0.44 -2.53 -12.31
CA ASN A 101 -0.27 -1.44 -11.65
C ASN A 101 -1.59 -1.10 -12.37
N LEU A 102 -1.56 -1.03 -13.71
CA LEU A 102 -2.76 -0.75 -14.51
C LEU A 102 -3.81 -1.85 -14.39
N ALA A 103 -3.39 -3.11 -14.21
CA ALA A 103 -4.31 -4.21 -13.94
C ALA A 103 -5.02 -4.08 -12.57
N GLY A 104 -4.39 -3.43 -11.58
CA GLY A 104 -5.00 -3.17 -10.28
C GLY A 104 -6.28 -2.34 -10.34
N PHE A 105 -6.36 -1.39 -11.27
CA PHE A 105 -7.57 -0.56 -11.49
C PHE A 105 -8.72 -1.31 -12.18
N ARG A 106 -8.50 -2.56 -12.61
CA ARG A 106 -9.52 -3.42 -13.22
C ARG A 106 -10.07 -4.46 -12.25
N VAL A 107 -9.55 -4.49 -11.02
CA VAL A 107 -10.03 -5.40 -9.97
C VAL A 107 -11.37 -4.90 -9.47
N GLU A 108 -12.36 -5.79 -9.44
CA GLU A 108 -13.63 -5.53 -8.78
C GLU A 108 -13.46 -5.59 -7.27
N TRP A 109 -13.89 -4.54 -6.57
CA TRP A 109 -13.76 -4.45 -5.12
C TRP A 109 -15.01 -5.03 -4.44
N THR A 110 -14.90 -6.25 -3.92
CA THR A 110 -16.00 -6.98 -3.29
C THR A 110 -16.10 -6.68 -1.79
N GLN A 111 -17.25 -7.00 -1.18
CA GLN A 111 -17.40 -6.89 0.27
C GLN A 111 -16.43 -7.79 1.04
N GLU A 112 -16.12 -8.99 0.55
CA GLU A 112 -15.14 -9.88 1.20
C GLU A 112 -13.74 -9.27 1.21
N LEU A 113 -13.34 -8.59 0.12
CA LEU A 113 -12.09 -7.83 0.07
C LEU A 113 -12.07 -6.68 1.09
N GLU A 114 -13.18 -5.93 1.19
CA GLU A 114 -13.32 -4.86 2.18
C GLU A 114 -13.18 -5.41 3.61
N ASP A 115 -13.85 -6.52 3.92
CA ASP A 115 -13.85 -7.12 5.26
C ASP A 115 -12.45 -7.63 5.65
N ASP A 116 -11.76 -8.33 4.75
CA ASP A 116 -10.40 -8.83 4.99
C ASP A 116 -9.39 -7.69 5.15
N VAL A 117 -9.47 -6.64 4.33
CA VAL A 117 -8.60 -5.46 4.45
C VAL A 117 -8.89 -4.69 5.72
N THR A 118 -10.16 -4.57 6.10
CA THR A 118 -10.59 -3.92 7.35
C THR A 118 -10.09 -4.70 8.57
N ALA A 119 -10.10 -6.03 8.53
CA ALA A 119 -9.54 -6.85 9.61
C ALA A 119 -8.04 -6.55 9.81
N VAL A 120 -7.25 -6.50 8.73
CA VAL A 120 -5.83 -6.12 8.81
C VAL A 120 -5.65 -4.69 9.32
N TYR A 121 -6.49 -3.75 8.87
CA TYR A 121 -6.46 -2.38 9.35
C TYR A 121 -6.71 -2.28 10.87
N ASN A 122 -7.67 -3.06 11.39
CA ASN A 122 -7.98 -3.08 12.82
C ASN A 122 -6.86 -3.68 13.67
N ASP A 123 -6.16 -4.70 13.14
CA ASP A 123 -4.97 -5.27 13.79
C ASP A 123 -3.77 -4.32 13.75
N PHE A 124 -3.70 -3.46 12.72
CA PHE A 124 -2.59 -2.54 12.47
C PHE A 124 -3.07 -1.11 12.14
N PRO A 125 -3.68 -0.37 13.09
CA PRO A 125 -4.28 0.94 12.80
C PRO A 125 -3.26 2.04 12.49
N ASN A 126 -2.03 1.91 12.99
CA ASN A 126 -0.93 2.84 12.69
C ASN A 126 0.41 2.09 12.56
N PRO A 127 0.61 1.36 11.45
CA PRO A 127 1.73 0.44 11.33
C PRO A 127 3.06 1.16 11.10
N TRP A 128 3.04 2.43 10.68
CA TRP A 128 4.22 3.24 10.37
C TRP A 128 4.79 3.98 11.58
N ARG A 129 4.11 3.92 12.73
CA ARG A 129 4.62 4.49 13.97
C ARG A 129 5.82 3.69 14.45
N VAL A 130 6.94 4.38 14.67
CA VAL A 130 8.13 3.79 15.27
C VAL A 130 7.76 3.26 16.65
N GLN A 131 8.13 2.01 16.90
CA GLN A 131 7.89 1.38 18.20
C GLN A 131 8.91 1.94 19.19
N VAL A 132 8.43 2.74 20.15
CA VAL A 132 9.27 3.29 21.23
C VAL A 132 9.23 2.31 22.40
N ALA A 133 10.38 1.89 22.91
CA ALA A 133 10.43 1.05 24.11
C ALA A 133 9.83 1.83 25.30
N GLY A 134 8.70 1.35 25.83
CA GLY A 134 8.00 1.98 26.96
C GLY A 134 6.54 2.38 26.71
N GLY A 135 6.06 2.30 25.46
CA GLY A 135 4.64 2.50 25.13
C GLY A 135 4.18 3.95 25.14
N GLY A 136 3.23 4.26 24.25
CA GLY A 136 2.51 5.52 24.19
C GLY A 136 1.22 5.36 23.44
#